data_AF-A0A3D5KCP7-F1
#
_entry.id   AF-A0A3D5KCP7-F1
#
_cell.length_a   1.000
_cell.length_b   1.000
_cell.length_c   1.000
_cell.angle_alpha   90.00
_cell.angle_beta   90.00
_cell.angle_gamma   90.00
#
_symmetry.space_group_name_H-M   'P 1'
#
loop_
_entity.id
_entity.type
_entity.pdbx_description
1 polymer ?
#
loop_
_entity_poly.entity_id
_entity_poly.type
_entity_poly.pdbx_seq_one_letter_code
_entity_poly.pdbx_strand_id
1 'polypeptide(L)'
;YETYGYRRITIALKQKGFKVNHKRVYRIMKENGLKCIKFSRRSRGYSSFKGEVGIISFNLSTAPTVKFTTDALEDALKRLPKKHQLSSWR
;
A
#
# COMPACT_ATOMS: atom_id res chain seq x y z
N TYR A 1 0.19 -23.01 -15.70
CA TYR A 1 1.24 -22.94 -14.64
C TYR A 1 1.01 -21.84 -13.61
N GLU A 2 0.09 -20.90 -13.86
CA GLU A 2 -0.09 -19.69 -13.06
C GLU A 2 -0.53 -19.91 -11.59
N THR A 3 -0.98 -21.13 -11.25
CA THR A 3 -1.58 -21.46 -9.94
C THR A 3 -0.75 -22.43 -9.09
N TYR A 4 0.29 -23.06 -9.66
CA TYR A 4 1.12 -24.03 -8.95
C TYR A 4 2.46 -23.40 -8.55
N GLY A 5 2.63 -23.14 -7.24
CA GLY A 5 3.90 -22.68 -6.67
C GLY A 5 4.82 -23.82 -6.24
N TYR A 6 6.09 -23.48 -5.95
CA TYR A 6 7.13 -24.44 -5.57
C TYR A 6 6.76 -25.36 -4.40
N ARG A 7 5.94 -24.89 -3.44
CA ARG A 7 5.46 -25.69 -2.31
C ARG A 7 4.60 -26.87 -2.78
N ARG A 8 3.63 -26.62 -3.68
CA ARG A 8 2.74 -27.67 -4.21
C ARG A 8 3.52 -28.67 -5.06
N ILE A 9 4.47 -28.18 -5.87
CA ILE A 9 5.33 -29.04 -6.68
C ILE A 9 6.24 -29.89 -5.80
N THR A 10 6.79 -29.34 -4.70
CA THR A 10 7.61 -30.10 -3.75
C THR A 10 6.81 -31.24 -3.12
N ILE A 11 5.54 -31.01 -2.75
CA ILE A 11 4.66 -32.05 -2.21
C ILE A 11 4.40 -33.14 -3.25
N ALA A 12 4.07 -32.76 -4.49
CA ALA A 12 3.83 -33.71 -5.57
C ALA A 12 5.08 -34.56 -5.89
N LEU A 13 6.27 -33.95 -5.85
CA LEU A 13 7.54 -34.68 -6.01
C LEU A 13 7.78 -35.66 -4.87
N LYS A 14 7.48 -35.26 -3.63
CA LYS A 14 7.59 -36.14 -2.46
C LYS A 14 6.63 -37.32 -2.54
N GLN A 15 5.39 -37.10 -2.97
CA GLN A 15 4.39 -38.16 -3.19
C GLN A 15 4.82 -39.15 -4.27
N LYS A 16 5.55 -38.68 -5.28
CA LYS A 16 6.16 -39.52 -6.32
C LYS A 16 7.46 -40.20 -5.89
N GLY A 17 7.85 -40.09 -4.61
CA GLY A 17 9.06 -40.74 -4.06
C GLY A 17 10.36 -39.94 -4.25
N PHE A 18 10.32 -38.74 -4.83
CA PHE A 18 11.52 -37.94 -5.01
C PHE A 18 11.92 -37.21 -3.71
N LYS A 19 13.11 -37.49 -3.18
CA LYS A 19 13.75 -36.72 -2.09
C LYS A 19 14.41 -35.46 -2.64
N VAL A 20 13.61 -34.42 -2.90
CA VAL A 20 14.11 -33.12 -3.40
C VAL A 20 13.83 -32.01 -2.41
N ASN A 21 14.86 -31.21 -2.12
CA ASN A 21 14.73 -30.03 -1.26
C ASN A 21 13.88 -28.95 -1.96
N HIS A 22 12.93 -28.34 -1.23
CA HIS A 22 12.10 -27.24 -1.71
C HIS A 22 12.91 -26.05 -2.26
N LYS A 23 14.14 -25.81 -1.75
CA LYS A 23 15.05 -24.79 -2.28
C LYS A 23 15.47 -25.06 -3.74
N ARG A 24 15.71 -26.34 -4.07
CA ARG A 24 16.08 -26.76 -5.42
C ARG A 24 14.91 -26.59 -6.39
N VAL A 25 13.70 -26.99 -5.96
CA VAL A 25 12.47 -26.77 -6.73
C VAL A 25 12.23 -25.29 -6.98
N TYR A 26 12.39 -24.45 -5.95
CA TYR A 26 12.25 -23.00 -6.08
C TYR A 26 13.24 -22.40 -7.08
N ARG A 27 14.52 -22.81 -7.03
CA ARG A 27 15.56 -22.32 -7.95
C ARG A 27 15.24 -22.69 -9.40
N ILE A 28 14.94 -23.96 -9.66
CA ILE A 28 14.57 -24.43 -11.00
C ILE A 28 13.35 -23.65 -11.53
N MET A 29 12.32 -23.48 -10.72
CA MET A 29 11.14 -22.71 -11.13
C MET A 29 11.46 -21.23 -11.39
N LYS A 30 12.39 -20.64 -10.63
CA LYS A 30 12.81 -19.25 -10.84
C LYS A 30 13.60 -19.09 -12.14
N GLU A 31 14.54 -19.98 -12.40
CA GLU A 31 15.36 -19.99 -13.62
C GLU A 31 14.50 -20.19 -14.89
N ASN A 32 13.46 -21.02 -14.80
CA ASN A 32 12.55 -21.28 -15.91
C ASN A 32 11.37 -20.28 -16.00
N GLY A 33 11.35 -19.22 -15.18
CA GLY A 33 10.26 -18.24 -15.17
C GLY A 33 8.90 -18.78 -14.71
N LEU A 34 8.84 -19.99 -14.14
CA LEU A 34 7.62 -20.68 -13.70
C LEU A 34 7.11 -20.20 -12.34
N LYS A 35 7.41 -18.96 -11.95
CA LYS A 35 7.01 -18.44 -10.63
C LYS A 35 5.50 -18.19 -10.61
N CYS A 36 4.82 -18.73 -9.60
CA CYS A 36 3.41 -18.44 -9.36
C CYS A 36 3.24 -17.00 -8.85
N ILE A 37 2.68 -16.10 -9.68
CA ILE A 37 2.48 -14.67 -9.35
C ILE A 37 1.08 -14.41 -8.76
N LYS A 38 0.06 -15.17 -9.18
CA LYS A 38 -1.36 -14.95 -8.89
C LYS A 38 -1.73 -14.96 -7.41
N PHE A 39 -1.04 -15.78 -6.61
CA PHE A 39 -1.25 -15.93 -5.16
C PHE A 39 -0.09 -15.38 -4.33
N SER A 40 0.82 -14.60 -4.94
CA SER A 40 1.78 -13.84 -4.17
C SER A 40 1.00 -12.86 -3.31
N ARG A 41 0.94 -13.10 -1.99
CA ARG A 41 0.27 -12.20 -1.05
C ARG A 41 0.91 -10.81 -1.16
N ARG A 42 0.37 -9.94 -2.02
CA ARG A 42 0.36 -8.52 -1.70
C ARG A 42 -0.63 -8.39 -0.56
N SER A 43 -0.15 -8.63 0.67
CA SER A 43 -0.72 -7.93 1.81
C SER A 43 -0.43 -6.46 1.55
N ARG A 44 -1.29 -5.80 0.77
CA ARG A 44 -1.29 -4.35 0.70
C ARG A 44 -1.49 -3.92 2.14
N GLY A 45 -0.47 -3.30 2.73
CA GLY A 45 -0.60 -2.66 4.03
C GLY A 45 -1.84 -1.77 3.98
N TYR A 46 -2.65 -1.83 5.02
CA TYR A 46 -3.82 -0.97 5.14
C TYR A 46 -3.36 0.48 4.96
N SER A 47 -3.87 1.13 3.92
CA SER A 47 -3.62 2.52 3.60
C SER A 47 -4.95 3.25 3.65
N SER A 48 -5.32 3.75 4.84
CA SER A 48 -6.53 4.55 5.06
C SER A 48 -6.46 5.94 4.41
N PHE A 49 -5.30 6.34 3.92
CA PHE A 49 -5.06 7.70 3.46
C PHE A 49 -5.02 7.78 1.93
N LYS A 50 -5.98 8.51 1.34
CA LYS A 50 -6.19 8.61 -0.11
C LYS A 50 -6.27 10.05 -0.64
N GLY A 51 -5.60 11.03 -0.01
CA GLY A 51 -5.57 12.41 -0.52
C GLY A 51 -4.62 13.34 0.22
N GLU A 52 -4.64 14.63 -0.09
CA GLU A 52 -4.00 15.68 0.72
C GLU A 52 -4.89 16.01 1.92
N VAL A 53 -4.88 15.13 2.93
CA VAL A 53 -5.89 15.16 4.03
C VAL A 53 -5.67 16.29 5.03
N GLY A 54 -4.58 17.06 4.94
CA GLY A 54 -4.25 18.06 5.96
C GLY A 54 -5.15 19.31 5.96
N ILE A 55 -5.66 19.73 4.81
CA ILE A 55 -6.24 21.09 4.65
C ILE A 55 -7.76 21.05 4.40
N ILE A 56 -8.26 20.01 3.74
CA ILE A 56 -9.67 19.95 3.30
C ILE A 56 -10.60 19.39 4.40
N SER A 57 -10.08 18.58 5.33
CA SER A 57 -10.89 17.90 6.35
C SER A 57 -11.56 18.84 7.37
N PHE A 58 -11.10 20.09 7.48
CA PHE A 58 -11.68 21.05 8.43
C PHE A 58 -12.90 21.81 7.86
N ASN A 59 -13.15 21.76 6.55
CA ASN A 59 -14.13 22.65 5.91
C ASN A 59 -15.55 22.07 5.74
N LEU A 60 -15.84 20.82 6.14
CA LEU A 60 -17.12 20.19 5.79
C LEU A 60 -18.21 20.26 6.88
N SER A 61 -17.86 20.49 8.15
CA SER A 61 -18.86 20.51 9.22
C SER A 61 -19.24 21.93 9.63
N THR A 62 -20.46 22.33 9.29
CA THR A 62 -21.08 23.61 9.70
C THR A 62 -21.58 23.61 11.14
N ALA A 63 -21.41 22.51 11.88
CA ALA A 63 -21.84 22.38 13.26
C ALA A 63 -21.11 23.39 14.16
N PRO A 64 -21.81 24.05 15.10
CA PRO A 64 -21.24 25.14 15.91
C PRO A 64 -20.03 24.70 16.73
N THR A 65 -20.00 23.44 17.18
CA THR A 65 -18.89 22.86 17.93
C THR A 65 -17.59 22.79 17.12
N VAL A 66 -17.69 22.53 15.81
CA VAL A 66 -16.50 22.46 14.96
C VAL A 66 -16.04 23.87 14.56
N LYS A 67 -16.98 24.80 14.37
CA LYS A 67 -16.67 26.21 14.09
C LYS A 67 -15.74 26.83 15.13
N PHE A 68 -16.01 26.60 16.41
CA PHE A 68 -15.16 27.08 17.51
C PHE A 68 -13.68 26.68 17.36
N THR A 69 -13.40 25.49 16.83
CA THR A 69 -12.04 25.00 16.62
C THR A 69 -11.40 25.47 15.31
N THR A 70 -12.21 25.73 14.27
CA THR A 70 -11.73 26.22 12.97
C THR A 70 -11.44 27.71 12.97
N ASP A 71 -12.20 28.49 13.76
CA ASP A 71 -12.13 29.95 13.77
C ASP A 71 -10.72 30.45 14.16
N ALA A 72 -10.11 29.85 15.18
CA ALA A 72 -8.74 30.19 15.60
C ALA A 72 -7.68 29.92 14.52
N LEU A 73 -7.91 28.89 13.69
CA LEU A 73 -7.01 28.47 12.63
C LEU A 73 -7.13 29.40 11.40
N GLU A 74 -8.36 29.80 11.06
CA GLU A 74 -8.63 30.82 10.04
C GLU A 74 -8.04 32.18 10.42
N ASP A 75 -8.17 32.58 11.68
CA ASP A 75 -7.63 33.84 12.20
C ASP A 75 -6.10 33.87 12.16
N ALA A 76 -5.45 32.74 12.44
CA ALA A 76 -4.01 32.58 12.31
C ALA A 76 -3.55 32.66 10.84
N LEU A 77 -4.27 32.03 9.91
CA LEU A 77 -3.98 32.06 8.48
C LEU A 77 -4.07 33.47 7.88
N LYS A 78 -5.05 34.29 8.32
CA LYS A 78 -5.19 35.69 7.90
C LYS A 78 -4.03 36.58 8.36
N ARG A 79 -3.40 36.27 9.50
CA ARG A 79 -2.26 37.02 10.05
C ARG A 79 -0.93 36.69 9.35
N LEU A 80 -0.85 35.61 8.59
CA LEU A 80 0.37 35.20 7.91
C LEU A 80 0.58 35.99 6.59
N PRO A 81 1.81 36.42 6.27
CA PRO A 81 2.10 37.12 5.02
C PRO A 81 1.92 36.17 3.82
N LYS A 82 1.27 36.65 2.75
CA LYS A 82 0.91 35.90 1.52
C LYS A 82 2.06 35.20 0.78
N LYS A 83 3.32 35.42 1.19
CA LYS A 83 4.56 34.97 0.52
C LYS A 83 4.78 33.45 0.46
N HIS A 84 3.94 32.65 1.11
CA HIS A 84 4.04 31.18 1.08
C HIS A 84 3.03 30.50 0.13
N GLN A 85 2.33 31.26 -0.73
CA GLN A 85 1.62 30.69 -1.88
C GLN A 85 2.59 30.29 -2.98
N LEU A 86 3.47 29.32 -2.71
CA LEU A 86 4.27 28.67 -3.76
C LEU A 86 3.36 27.73 -4.55
N SER A 87 2.66 28.30 -5.51
CA SER A 87 2.37 27.60 -6.76
C SER A 87 3.72 27.38 -7.46
N SER A 88 4.34 26.23 -7.22
CA SER A 88 5.57 25.87 -7.94
C SER A 88 5.62 24.36 -8.08
N TRP A 89 5.00 23.86 -9.14
CA TRP A 89 5.41 22.59 -9.73
C TRP A 89 6.81 22.74 -10.30
N ARG A 90 7.78 22.17 -9.60
CA ARG A 90 8.92 21.49 -10.22
C ARG A 90 9.21 20.22 -9.43
#